data_AF-A0A1U7IQT5-F1
#
_entry.id   AF-A0A1U7IQT5-F1
#
_cell.length_a   1.000
_cell.length_b   1.000
_cell.length_c   1.000
_cell.angle_alpha   90.00
_cell.angle_beta   90.00
_cell.angle_gamma   90.00
#
_symmetry.space_group_name_H-M   'P 1'
#
loop_
_entity.id
_entity.type
_entity.pdbx_description
1 polymer ?
#
loop_
_entity_poly.entity_id
_entity_poly.type
_entity_poly.pdbx_seq_one_letter_code
_entity_poly.pdbx_strand_id
1 'polypeptide(L)'
;MKHYSGIWLWELSKIRRDYLDALKQVQCKRVYLKVLDDATPGIFWGWQCTPDIVNTFEAYGIEVWGWGYIFDRRSSTDTSGILDAVRRAIGCGIKGFVFDVEEEVKNQATHSQLREILTRAKAIVPLGCLGYTSFGAPEFHKDVPYNMLNELCDLQFPQIYFEKFTFGAGNPSPAENESEIQICLQQHRDMRLNKPILPLWGSESDSNYPATANALQKYLAQYPGSSIWRSPNAGERGEAWNCTYNHAVDIQDSIQQPQPQVRLYQPAPIPLLFARELQLGDQGEDVYILICTLMGLGFLRKDDQVTDLFNVNVDEAVRWAQRHFGIDDDGIVGPITKSSLENALRRARGEIVPSPLPGGFNPTKFADFCELQLRSHIPWTPEIKFVQPFVKVLGRQRWPWCGATVYWLINEFLYKPNGKTMPLKDSGMEATFALVEAFQKLFQRQGWYQDNRAGYVPPPGSIVMFDWNQININEPDRDYEDHIGVFLRMNGDLFVCAEGNTDQQVVSRGRTAIKERKRHLIQGFGVIPEGWSPL
;
A
#
# COMPACT_ATOMS: atom_id res chain seq x y z
N MET A 1 22.77 12.58 2.57
CA MET A 1 22.41 13.07 3.92
C MET A 1 23.56 12.96 4.92
N LYS A 2 23.61 13.82 5.96
CA LYS A 2 24.58 13.71 7.07
C LYS A 2 24.04 12.80 8.18
N HIS A 3 24.83 11.82 8.61
CA HIS A 3 24.48 10.90 9.69
C HIS A 3 25.41 11.11 10.87
N TYR A 4 24.85 11.62 11.97
CA TYR A 4 25.57 11.83 13.23
C TYR A 4 25.66 10.53 14.02
N SER A 5 26.76 10.38 14.75
CA SER A 5 26.82 9.39 15.82
C SER A 5 25.78 9.71 16.89
N GLY A 6 25.18 8.66 17.46
CA GLY A 6 24.01 8.83 18.33
C GLY A 6 23.89 7.83 19.47
N ILE A 7 22.88 8.08 20.31
CA ILE A 7 22.54 7.26 21.50
C ILE A 7 21.15 6.70 21.33
N TRP A 8 20.98 5.41 21.65
CA TRP A 8 19.67 4.78 21.67
C TRP A 8 19.02 4.88 23.04
N LEU A 9 17.81 5.42 23.06
CA LEU A 9 17.01 5.68 24.25
C LEU A 9 15.83 4.72 24.28
N TRP A 10 15.78 3.87 25.31
CA TRP A 10 14.68 2.92 25.50
C TRP A 10 13.48 3.61 26.17
N GLU A 11 13.63 4.08 27.41
CA GLU A 11 12.55 4.75 28.15
C GLU A 11 13.05 6.06 28.76
N LEU A 12 12.53 7.20 28.29
CA LEU A 12 12.91 8.52 28.82
C LEU A 12 12.60 8.65 30.32
N SER A 13 11.57 7.97 30.80
CA SER A 13 11.17 7.99 32.21
C SER A 13 12.14 7.26 33.15
N LYS A 14 13.04 6.42 32.59
CA LYS A 14 13.96 5.57 33.36
C LYS A 14 15.39 6.08 33.36
N ILE A 15 15.76 6.93 32.40
CA ILE A 15 17.10 7.50 32.32
C ILE A 15 17.26 8.68 33.29
N ARG A 16 18.50 9.19 33.40
CA ARG A 16 18.81 10.40 34.20
C ARG A 16 17.87 11.57 33.83
N ARG A 17 17.46 12.36 34.81
CA ARG A 17 16.47 13.44 34.61
C ARG A 17 16.99 14.63 33.80
N ASP A 18 18.30 14.85 33.83
CA ASP A 18 19.02 15.90 33.11
C ASP A 18 19.53 15.43 31.73
N TYR A 19 18.83 14.46 31.10
CA TYR A 19 19.29 13.82 29.87
C TYR A 19 19.55 14.81 28.72
N LEU A 20 18.79 15.91 28.60
CA LEU A 20 19.01 16.92 27.54
C LEU A 20 20.35 17.65 27.72
N ASP A 21 20.65 18.09 28.94
CA ASP A 21 21.92 18.73 29.28
C ASP A 21 23.08 17.75 29.12
N ALA A 22 22.89 16.50 29.57
CA ALA A 22 23.86 15.44 29.42
C ALA A 22 24.17 15.15 27.94
N LEU A 23 23.14 15.04 27.09
CA LEU A 23 23.28 14.85 25.64
C LEU A 23 24.06 16.00 24.99
N LYS A 24 23.79 17.24 25.41
CA LYS A 24 24.53 18.41 24.94
C LYS A 24 25.99 18.39 25.40
N GLN A 25 26.25 17.97 26.64
CA GLN A 25 27.61 17.86 27.19
C GLN A 25 28.45 16.83 26.43
N VAL A 26 27.87 15.69 26.06
CA VAL A 26 28.53 14.66 25.22
C VAL A 26 28.52 15.00 23.72
N GLN A 27 28.09 16.22 23.35
CA GLN A 27 28.01 16.70 21.98
C GLN A 27 27.14 15.82 21.06
N CYS A 28 26.13 15.16 21.61
CA CYS A 28 25.20 14.33 20.85
C CYS A 28 24.34 15.21 19.94
N LYS A 29 24.21 14.79 18.67
CA LYS A 29 23.38 15.45 17.65
C LYS A 29 22.26 14.58 17.13
N ARG A 30 22.22 13.29 17.51
CA ARG A 30 21.15 12.36 17.15
C ARG A 30 20.85 11.39 18.28
N VAL A 31 19.58 11.22 18.59
CA VAL A 31 19.09 10.14 19.45
C VAL A 31 18.17 9.21 18.66
N TYR A 32 18.19 7.93 19.03
CA TYR A 32 17.26 6.92 18.54
C TYR A 32 16.29 6.60 19.67
N LEU A 33 15.11 7.21 19.66
CA LEU A 33 14.08 7.06 20.68
C LEU A 33 13.20 5.84 20.39
N LYS A 34 12.93 5.00 21.38
CA LYS A 34 11.95 3.91 21.21
C LYS A 34 10.57 4.55 21.08
N VAL A 35 9.89 4.33 19.97
CA VAL A 35 8.57 4.94 19.73
C VAL A 35 7.49 3.89 19.49
N LEU A 36 7.87 2.63 19.29
CA LEU A 36 6.93 1.53 19.26
C LEU A 36 7.52 0.25 19.84
N ASP A 37 6.63 -0.61 20.31
CA ASP A 37 6.92 -1.95 20.76
C ASP A 37 5.68 -2.82 20.52
N ASP A 38 5.87 -3.95 19.85
CA ASP A 38 4.79 -4.85 19.48
C ASP A 38 4.34 -5.75 20.64
N ALA A 39 5.06 -5.78 21.78
CA ALA A 39 4.86 -6.77 22.86
C ALA A 39 3.52 -6.72 23.62
N THR A 40 3.01 -5.53 23.99
CA THR A 40 1.92 -5.33 25.00
C THR A 40 1.27 -3.93 24.85
N PRO A 41 0.09 -3.64 25.47
CA PRO A 41 -1.02 -2.94 24.79
C PRO A 41 -0.66 -1.57 24.20
N GLY A 42 -0.92 -1.45 22.90
CA GLY A 42 -0.66 -0.23 22.14
C GLY A 42 0.75 -0.23 21.55
N ILE A 43 0.83 -0.42 20.24
CA ILE A 43 2.11 -0.50 19.52
C ILE A 43 2.86 0.83 19.61
N PHE A 44 2.18 1.96 19.47
CA PHE A 44 2.80 3.29 19.55
C PHE A 44 2.97 3.80 20.99
N TRP A 45 4.19 4.22 21.34
CA TRP A 45 4.55 4.77 22.65
C TRP A 45 4.35 6.29 22.70
N GLY A 46 3.09 6.72 22.55
CA GLY A 46 2.71 8.13 22.55
C GLY A 46 2.92 8.88 23.87
N TRP A 47 3.35 8.20 24.93
CA TRP A 47 3.72 8.81 26.20
C TRP A 47 5.15 9.38 26.21
N GLN A 48 6.04 8.91 25.32
CA GLN A 48 7.37 9.50 25.13
C GLN A 48 7.66 10.01 23.72
N CYS A 49 6.85 9.62 22.73
CA CYS A 49 6.90 10.21 21.40
C CYS A 49 5.72 11.19 21.24
N THR A 50 5.97 12.46 21.54
CA THR A 50 5.02 13.57 21.33
C THR A 50 5.71 14.71 20.58
N PRO A 51 4.96 15.59 19.88
CA PRO A 51 5.55 16.77 19.25
C PRO A 51 6.35 17.63 20.23
N ASP A 52 5.87 17.82 21.46
CA ASP A 52 6.56 18.64 22.46
C ASP A 52 7.90 18.05 22.88
N ILE A 53 7.98 16.73 23.07
CA ILE A 53 9.23 16.05 23.42
C ILE A 53 10.23 16.14 22.26
N VAL A 54 9.79 15.86 21.03
CA VAL A 54 10.65 15.93 19.84
C VAL A 54 11.14 17.36 19.61
N ASN A 55 10.25 18.35 19.66
CA ASN A 55 10.60 19.77 19.55
C ASN A 55 11.58 20.22 20.64
N THR A 56 11.47 19.64 21.85
CA THR A 56 12.43 19.92 22.93
C THR A 56 13.83 19.40 22.59
N PHE A 57 13.96 18.19 22.05
CA PHE A 57 15.25 17.70 21.53
C PHE A 57 15.80 18.61 20.43
N GLU A 58 14.95 18.99 19.47
CA GLU A 58 15.35 19.87 18.37
C GLU A 58 15.83 21.24 18.86
N ALA A 59 15.18 21.81 19.88
CA ALA A 59 15.62 23.07 20.51
C ALA A 59 17.00 22.96 21.18
N TYR A 60 17.42 21.74 21.57
CA TYR A 60 18.78 21.44 22.04
C TYR A 60 19.76 21.13 20.89
N GLY A 61 19.29 21.21 19.65
CA GLY A 61 20.06 20.90 18.44
C GLY A 61 20.34 19.40 18.32
N ILE A 62 19.42 18.56 18.77
CA ILE A 62 19.49 17.10 18.74
C ILE A 62 18.36 16.59 17.84
N GLU A 63 18.73 15.85 16.81
CA GLU A 63 17.81 15.19 15.90
C GLU A 63 17.25 13.91 16.54
N VAL A 64 15.95 13.66 16.37
CA VAL A 64 15.30 12.43 16.87
C VAL A 64 15.01 11.49 15.71
N TRP A 65 15.49 10.26 15.80
CA TRP A 65 15.03 9.12 15.02
C TRP A 65 14.20 8.21 15.91
N GLY A 66 13.18 7.58 15.35
CA GLY A 66 12.43 6.53 16.03
C GLY A 66 13.07 5.18 15.82
N TRP A 67 12.88 4.27 16.76
CA TRP A 67 13.06 2.85 16.54
C TRP A 67 11.94 2.05 17.22
N GLY A 68 11.78 0.80 16.81
CA GLY A 68 10.89 -0.10 17.49
C GLY A 68 11.07 -1.56 17.12
N TYR A 69 10.79 -2.41 18.11
CA TYR A 69 10.91 -3.86 18.01
C TYR A 69 9.60 -4.43 17.46
N ILE A 70 9.70 -5.21 16.39
CA ILE A 70 8.56 -5.84 15.70
C ILE A 70 8.68 -7.35 15.76
N PHE A 71 7.55 -8.04 15.70
CA PHE A 71 7.46 -9.49 15.91
C PHE A 71 7.82 -9.94 17.33
N ASP A 72 7.89 -9.06 18.33
CA ASP A 72 8.33 -9.43 19.70
C ASP A 72 7.79 -10.79 20.14
N ARG A 73 8.70 -11.79 20.16
CA ARG A 73 8.51 -13.19 20.55
C ARG A 73 7.35 -13.91 19.84
N ARG A 74 6.99 -13.49 18.63
CA ARG A 74 5.86 -14.00 17.85
C ARG A 74 6.24 -14.20 16.39
N SER A 75 5.55 -15.13 15.73
CA SER A 75 5.67 -15.36 14.29
C SER A 75 4.72 -14.52 13.43
N SER A 76 4.01 -13.57 14.03
CA SER A 76 3.07 -12.65 13.35
C SER A 76 2.78 -11.42 14.21
N THR A 77 2.44 -10.30 13.57
CA THR A 77 2.16 -9.01 14.20
C THR A 77 0.94 -8.30 13.58
N ASP A 78 0.52 -7.15 14.14
CA ASP A 78 -0.44 -6.24 13.50
C ASP A 78 0.28 -5.24 12.59
N THR A 79 0.33 -5.57 11.30
CA THR A 79 0.93 -4.72 10.25
C THR A 79 0.34 -3.30 10.27
N SER A 80 -0.99 -3.17 10.41
CA SER A 80 -1.66 -1.87 10.35
C SER A 80 -1.33 -1.03 11.58
N GLY A 81 -1.30 -1.65 12.77
CA GLY A 81 -0.91 -1.00 14.01
C GLY A 81 0.57 -0.56 14.03
N ILE A 82 1.48 -1.35 13.46
CA ILE A 82 2.88 -0.93 13.27
C ILE A 82 2.96 0.30 12.36
N LEU A 83 2.29 0.28 11.22
CA LEU A 83 2.36 1.38 10.27
C LEU A 83 1.65 2.65 10.78
N ASP A 84 0.57 2.51 11.55
CA ASP A 84 -0.03 3.62 12.30
C ASP A 84 0.97 4.22 13.29
N ALA A 85 1.67 3.39 14.06
CA ALA A 85 2.69 3.84 15.00
C ALA A 85 3.85 4.58 14.32
N VAL A 86 4.33 4.07 13.17
CA VAL A 86 5.37 4.75 12.37
C VAL A 86 4.86 6.09 11.86
N ARG A 87 3.63 6.16 11.31
CA ARG A 87 3.02 7.43 10.85
C ARG A 87 2.92 8.44 11.99
N ARG A 88 2.40 8.02 13.15
CA ARG A 88 2.25 8.88 14.32
C ARG A 88 3.59 9.37 14.85
N ALA A 89 4.62 8.52 14.84
CA ALA A 89 5.97 8.89 15.23
C ALA A 89 6.56 9.94 14.28
N ILE A 90 6.43 9.75 12.95
CA ILE A 90 6.82 10.73 11.93
C ILE A 90 6.04 12.04 12.11
N GLY A 91 4.73 11.97 12.39
CA GLY A 91 3.89 13.13 12.69
C GLY A 91 4.30 13.90 13.95
N CYS A 92 5.02 13.27 14.88
CA CYS A 92 5.63 13.96 16.03
C CYS A 92 6.91 14.73 15.67
N GLY A 93 7.45 14.55 14.45
CA GLY A 93 8.59 15.32 13.94
C GLY A 93 9.92 14.57 13.86
N ILE A 94 9.97 13.27 14.19
CA ILE A 94 11.19 12.46 14.05
C ILE A 94 11.65 12.43 12.58
N LYS A 95 12.96 12.32 12.34
CA LYS A 95 13.56 12.42 10.99
C LYS A 95 13.75 11.10 10.26
N GLY A 96 13.71 9.99 10.98
CA GLY A 96 13.90 8.65 10.42
C GLY A 96 13.41 7.57 11.37
N PHE A 97 13.42 6.33 10.88
CA PHE A 97 12.91 5.19 11.62
C PHE A 97 13.79 3.96 11.41
N VAL A 98 14.09 3.23 12.49
CA VAL A 98 14.83 1.97 12.44
C VAL A 98 13.97 0.83 12.98
N PHE A 99 13.72 -0.19 12.15
CA PHE A 99 13.09 -1.42 12.62
C PHE A 99 14.11 -2.33 13.29
N ASP A 100 13.81 -2.73 14.51
CA ASP A 100 14.56 -3.74 15.24
C ASP A 100 13.96 -5.12 14.95
N VAL A 101 14.75 -5.98 14.32
CA VAL A 101 14.36 -7.34 13.88
C VAL A 101 15.37 -8.36 14.38
N GLU A 102 14.92 -9.30 15.20
CA GLU A 102 15.79 -10.24 15.90
C GLU A 102 15.50 -11.70 15.53
N GLU A 103 15.40 -12.60 16.51
CA GLU A 103 15.32 -14.05 16.33
C GLU A 103 14.06 -14.46 15.54
N GLU A 104 12.97 -13.73 15.70
CA GLU A 104 11.67 -14.09 15.12
C GLU A 104 11.67 -14.07 13.61
N VAL A 105 12.45 -13.16 13.00
CA VAL A 105 12.53 -13.07 11.54
C VAL A 105 13.38 -14.17 10.91
N LYS A 106 14.03 -15.03 11.71
CA LYS A 106 14.59 -16.30 11.20
C LYS A 106 13.49 -17.27 10.77
N ASN A 107 12.28 -17.14 11.32
CA ASN A 107 11.15 -17.95 10.88
C ASN A 107 10.61 -17.41 9.54
N GLN A 108 10.71 -18.22 8.48
CA GLN A 108 10.25 -17.87 7.12
C GLN A 108 8.78 -17.44 7.06
N ALA A 109 7.92 -17.88 7.99
CA ALA A 109 6.53 -17.46 8.06
C ALA A 109 6.36 -15.94 8.29
N THR A 110 7.35 -15.28 8.90
CA THR A 110 7.33 -13.83 9.14
C THR A 110 7.68 -13.01 7.90
N HIS A 111 8.37 -13.60 6.92
CA HIS A 111 9.03 -12.86 5.83
C HIS A 111 8.04 -12.11 4.93
N SER A 112 6.88 -12.70 4.64
CA SER A 112 5.84 -12.04 3.84
C SER A 112 5.33 -10.78 4.55
N GLN A 113 5.05 -10.89 5.85
CA GLN A 113 4.56 -9.78 6.66
C GLN A 113 5.65 -8.71 6.86
N LEU A 114 6.90 -9.11 7.10
CA LEU A 114 8.03 -8.20 7.22
C LEU A 114 8.24 -7.41 5.91
N ARG A 115 8.17 -8.06 4.75
CA ARG A 115 8.24 -7.40 3.44
C ARG A 115 7.15 -6.36 3.29
N GLU A 116 5.91 -6.70 3.68
CA GLU A 116 4.78 -5.77 3.62
C GLU A 116 5.02 -4.54 4.50
N ILE A 117 5.42 -4.74 5.76
CA ILE A 117 5.75 -3.67 6.71
C ILE A 117 6.80 -2.74 6.13
N LEU A 118 7.93 -3.27 5.68
CA LEU A 118 9.05 -2.47 5.17
C LEU A 118 8.71 -1.74 3.86
N THR A 119 7.97 -2.39 2.96
CA THR A 119 7.52 -1.77 1.71
C THR A 119 6.63 -0.57 1.99
N ARG A 120 5.68 -0.71 2.93
CA ARG A 120 4.75 0.37 3.29
C ARG A 120 5.43 1.43 4.16
N ALA A 121 6.37 1.06 5.02
CA ALA A 121 7.14 2.00 5.83
C ALA A 121 8.05 2.90 4.99
N LYS A 122 8.62 2.39 3.90
CA LYS A 122 9.41 3.18 2.94
C LYS A 122 8.64 4.36 2.35
N ALA A 123 7.32 4.25 2.29
CA ALA A 123 6.45 5.31 1.81
C ALA A 123 6.06 6.33 2.90
N ILE A 124 6.26 5.98 4.18
CA ILE A 124 5.98 6.83 5.35
C ILE A 124 7.23 7.61 5.76
N VAL A 125 8.37 6.92 5.79
CA VAL A 125 9.64 7.42 6.30
C VAL A 125 10.37 8.22 5.21
N PRO A 126 10.97 9.38 5.52
CA PRO A 126 11.72 10.16 4.53
C PRO A 126 12.78 9.32 3.81
N LEU A 127 12.97 9.60 2.52
CA LEU A 127 13.96 8.92 1.68
C LEU A 127 15.36 9.01 2.32
N GLY A 128 16.06 7.88 2.40
CA GLY A 128 17.37 7.81 3.03
C GLY A 128 17.32 7.65 4.56
N CYS A 129 16.12 7.67 5.15
CA CYS A 129 15.92 7.64 6.60
C CYS A 129 15.30 6.35 7.14
N LEU A 130 15.09 5.33 6.30
CA LEU A 130 14.60 4.02 6.75
C LEU A 130 15.76 3.06 7.01
N GLY A 131 15.90 2.61 8.25
CA GLY A 131 16.92 1.63 8.65
C GLY A 131 16.34 0.33 9.18
N TYR A 132 17.20 -0.68 9.29
CA TYR A 132 16.97 -1.85 10.14
C TYR A 132 18.17 -2.10 11.05
N THR A 133 17.92 -2.71 12.20
CA THR A 133 18.93 -3.30 13.07
C THR A 133 18.65 -4.78 13.26
N SER A 134 19.72 -5.59 13.29
CA SER A 134 19.68 -7.03 13.52
C SER A 134 21.08 -7.50 13.94
N PHE A 135 21.28 -8.80 14.13
CA PHE A 135 22.53 -9.39 14.61
C PHE A 135 23.76 -8.91 13.82
N GLY A 136 24.83 -8.54 14.53
CA GLY A 136 26.02 -7.97 13.91
C GLY A 136 26.86 -8.95 13.07
N ALA A 137 26.65 -10.26 13.25
CA ALA A 137 27.39 -11.32 12.59
C ALA A 137 26.47 -12.17 11.70
N PRO A 138 26.10 -11.71 10.50
CA PRO A 138 25.00 -12.28 9.74
C PRO A 138 25.25 -13.72 9.27
N GLU A 139 26.49 -14.20 9.18
CA GLU A 139 26.77 -15.61 8.86
C GLU A 139 26.37 -16.60 9.97
N PHE A 140 26.24 -16.14 11.22
CA PHE A 140 25.70 -16.96 12.31
C PHE A 140 24.17 -16.89 12.39
N HIS A 141 23.55 -16.01 11.59
CA HIS A 141 22.12 -15.72 11.60
C HIS A 141 21.55 -15.74 10.18
N LYS A 142 21.97 -16.70 9.34
CA LYS A 142 21.67 -16.77 7.89
C LYS A 142 20.17 -16.84 7.56
N ASP A 143 19.34 -17.27 8.51
CA ASP A 143 17.89 -17.37 8.34
C ASP A 143 17.18 -16.00 8.42
N VAL A 144 17.85 -14.97 8.95
CA VAL A 144 17.37 -13.59 8.87
C VAL A 144 17.39 -13.14 7.40
N PRO A 145 16.31 -12.52 6.87
CA PRO A 145 16.20 -12.19 5.45
C PRO A 145 16.99 -10.91 5.08
N TYR A 146 18.32 -10.89 5.31
CA TYR A 146 19.17 -9.71 5.11
C TYR A 146 19.08 -9.10 3.70
N ASN A 147 18.94 -9.92 2.66
CA ASN A 147 18.80 -9.41 1.29
C ASN A 147 17.51 -8.60 1.12
N MET A 148 16.40 -9.03 1.75
CA MET A 148 15.14 -8.28 1.75
C MET A 148 15.27 -6.99 2.57
N LEU A 149 15.93 -7.05 3.72
CA LEU A 149 16.20 -5.87 4.55
C LEU A 149 17.03 -4.84 3.77
N ASN A 150 18.09 -5.28 3.10
CA ASN A 150 18.96 -4.45 2.27
C ASN A 150 18.27 -3.92 0.99
N GLU A 151 17.32 -4.66 0.44
CA GLU A 151 16.50 -4.22 -0.70
C GLU A 151 15.56 -3.06 -0.29
N LEU A 152 14.92 -3.18 0.86
CA LEU A 152 13.82 -2.31 1.26
C LEU A 152 14.25 -1.11 2.11
N CYS A 153 15.31 -1.25 2.91
CA CYS A 153 15.84 -0.17 3.76
C CYS A 153 16.98 0.59 3.08
N ASP A 154 17.26 1.77 3.62
CA ASP A 154 18.33 2.66 3.18
C ASP A 154 19.62 2.48 3.99
N LEU A 155 19.52 2.01 5.24
CA LEU A 155 20.64 1.91 6.19
C LEU A 155 20.65 0.59 6.96
N GLN A 156 21.85 0.10 7.27
CA GLN A 156 22.07 -1.08 8.11
C GLN A 156 22.66 -0.65 9.47
N PHE A 157 22.07 -1.12 10.57
CA PHE A 157 22.56 -0.91 11.93
C PHE A 157 22.90 -2.25 12.59
N PRO A 158 23.99 -2.93 12.20
CA PRO A 158 24.34 -4.22 12.79
C PRO A 158 24.62 -4.07 14.29
N GLN A 159 23.96 -4.90 15.10
CA GLN A 159 24.14 -4.98 16.55
C GLN A 159 25.46 -5.67 16.87
N ILE A 160 26.52 -4.88 17.01
CA ILE A 160 27.87 -5.36 17.34
C ILE A 160 28.13 -5.11 18.82
N TYR A 161 27.47 -5.93 19.65
CA TYR A 161 27.67 -5.97 21.10
C TYR A 161 28.92 -6.79 21.43
N PHE A 162 30.09 -6.27 21.04
CA PHE A 162 31.40 -6.92 21.19
C PHE A 162 31.74 -7.32 22.64
N GLU A 163 31.04 -6.76 23.63
CA GLU A 163 31.17 -7.13 25.04
C GLU A 163 30.36 -8.38 25.42
N LYS A 164 29.50 -8.89 24.53
CA LYS A 164 28.59 -10.02 24.75
C LYS A 164 28.88 -11.24 23.89
N PHE A 165 29.63 -11.12 22.80
CA PHE A 165 29.92 -12.26 21.92
C PHE A 165 31.40 -12.37 21.57
N THR A 166 31.81 -13.60 21.25
CA THR A 166 33.09 -13.93 20.62
C THR A 166 32.85 -15.04 19.58
N PHE A 167 33.68 -15.08 18.52
CA PHE A 167 33.71 -16.13 17.50
C PHE A 167 34.63 -17.31 17.90
N GLY A 168 35.24 -17.28 19.10
CA GLY A 168 36.06 -18.36 19.68
C GLY A 168 35.43 -19.02 20.92
N ALA A 169 36.13 -19.99 21.53
CA ALA A 169 35.64 -20.74 22.70
C ALA A 169 35.90 -20.04 24.06
N GLY A 170 36.20 -18.74 24.04
CA GLY A 170 36.70 -17.98 25.20
C GLY A 170 35.72 -16.94 25.73
N ASN A 171 36.26 -16.07 26.59
CA ASN A 171 35.61 -14.86 27.05
C ASN A 171 36.01 -13.69 26.14
N PRO A 172 35.12 -12.71 25.86
CA PRO A 172 35.47 -11.51 25.09
C PRO A 172 36.75 -10.83 25.59
N SER A 173 37.73 -10.61 24.72
CA SER A 173 38.95 -9.85 25.02
C SER A 173 39.13 -8.66 24.07
N PRO A 174 39.77 -7.55 24.50
CA PRO A 174 39.91 -6.37 23.66
C PRO A 174 40.60 -6.60 22.30
N ALA A 175 41.51 -7.57 22.21
CA ALA A 175 42.20 -7.91 20.96
C ALA A 175 41.33 -8.75 20.01
N GLU A 176 40.54 -9.68 20.56
CA GLU A 176 39.58 -10.48 19.78
C GLU A 176 38.45 -9.58 19.26
N ASN A 177 37.94 -8.66 20.09
CA ASN A 177 36.86 -7.74 19.76
C ASN A 177 37.15 -6.93 18.48
N GLU A 178 38.37 -6.42 18.28
CA GLU A 178 38.69 -5.64 17.07
C GLU A 178 38.67 -6.49 15.81
N SER A 179 39.21 -7.72 15.87
CA SER A 179 39.19 -8.66 14.75
C SER A 179 37.77 -9.15 14.43
N GLU A 180 36.97 -9.42 15.46
CA GLU A 180 35.59 -9.88 15.33
C GLU A 180 34.68 -8.77 14.78
N ILE A 181 34.88 -7.51 15.18
CA ILE A 181 34.21 -6.37 14.54
C ILE A 181 34.52 -6.32 13.04
N GLN A 182 35.78 -6.52 12.63
CA GLN A 182 36.11 -6.55 11.20
C GLN A 182 35.44 -7.72 10.49
N ILE A 183 35.38 -8.89 11.12
CA ILE A 183 34.70 -10.07 10.57
C ILE A 183 33.20 -9.78 10.41
N CYS A 184 32.51 -9.24 11.42
CA CYS A 184 31.12 -8.81 11.34
C CYS A 184 30.91 -7.92 10.10
N LEU A 185 31.67 -6.83 9.98
CA LEU A 185 31.54 -5.89 8.86
C LEU A 185 31.89 -6.53 7.51
N GLN A 186 32.85 -7.45 7.48
CA GLN A 186 33.23 -8.18 6.27
C GLN A 186 32.11 -9.14 5.82
N GLN A 187 31.46 -9.84 6.74
CA GLN A 187 30.33 -10.72 6.43
C GLN A 187 29.18 -9.96 5.74
N HIS A 188 28.86 -8.74 6.20
CA HIS A 188 27.88 -7.89 5.51
C HIS A 188 28.29 -7.60 4.05
N ARG A 189 29.59 -7.34 3.80
CA ARG A 189 30.12 -7.12 2.45
C ARG A 189 30.09 -8.38 1.60
N ASP A 190 30.47 -9.52 2.17
CA ASP A 190 30.52 -10.82 1.48
C ASP A 190 29.11 -11.29 1.07
N MET A 191 28.11 -10.96 1.88
CA MET A 191 26.69 -11.14 1.55
C MET A 191 26.16 -10.13 0.52
N ARG A 192 27.01 -9.22 0.03
CA ARG A 192 26.67 -8.16 -0.93
C ARG A 192 25.61 -7.17 -0.43
N LEU A 193 25.54 -6.96 0.88
CA LEU A 193 24.67 -5.96 1.50
C LEU A 193 25.29 -4.58 1.28
N ASN A 194 24.86 -3.92 0.20
CA ASN A 194 25.48 -2.72 -0.34
C ASN A 194 24.95 -1.40 0.26
N LYS A 195 24.00 -1.45 1.20
CA LYS A 195 23.53 -0.26 1.91
C LYS A 195 24.59 0.25 2.90
N PRO A 196 24.67 1.56 3.17
CA PRO A 196 25.56 2.10 4.19
C PRO A 196 25.39 1.40 5.54
N ILE A 197 26.52 1.07 6.17
CA ILE A 197 26.57 0.40 7.48
C ILE A 197 26.91 1.44 8.54
N LEU A 198 26.03 1.59 9.52
CA LEU A 198 26.18 2.44 10.70
C LEU A 198 26.13 1.55 11.95
N PRO A 199 27.27 0.98 12.40
CA PRO A 199 27.26 -0.02 13.46
C PRO A 199 26.61 0.46 14.76
N LEU A 200 26.02 -0.49 15.48
CA LEU A 200 25.42 -0.28 16.79
C LEU A 200 26.26 -1.00 17.86
N TRP A 201 26.97 -0.24 18.68
CA TRP A 201 27.88 -0.76 19.70
C TRP A 201 27.16 -1.00 21.03
N GLY A 202 27.47 -2.12 21.69
CA GLY A 202 26.92 -2.47 23.00
C GLY A 202 27.56 -1.71 24.16
N SER A 203 26.74 -1.30 25.13
CA SER A 203 27.11 -0.76 26.44
C SER A 203 26.13 -1.26 27.50
N GLU A 204 26.22 -2.55 27.79
CA GLU A 204 25.23 -3.34 28.48
C GLU A 204 25.51 -3.48 29.98
N SER A 205 24.44 -3.31 30.76
CA SER A 205 24.50 -3.37 32.21
C SER A 205 24.78 -4.76 32.75
N ASP A 206 24.51 -5.81 31.97
CA ASP A 206 24.59 -7.22 32.34
C ASP A 206 25.79 -7.97 31.74
N SER A 207 26.63 -7.30 30.92
CA SER A 207 27.83 -7.94 30.36
C SER A 207 28.83 -8.35 31.46
N ASN A 208 29.41 -9.55 31.32
CA ASN A 208 30.54 -9.98 32.16
C ASN A 208 31.84 -9.23 31.82
N TYR A 209 31.92 -8.62 30.64
CA TYR A 209 33.09 -7.92 30.08
C TYR A 209 32.70 -6.55 29.56
N PRO A 210 32.20 -5.64 30.42
CA PRO A 210 31.57 -4.40 29.99
C PRO A 210 32.51 -3.57 29.11
N ALA A 211 31.93 -2.99 28.06
CA ALA A 211 32.59 -2.01 27.24
C ALA A 211 33.11 -0.84 28.10
N THR A 212 34.30 -0.33 27.77
CA THR A 212 34.84 0.88 28.39
C THR A 212 34.53 2.10 27.52
N ALA A 213 34.39 3.27 28.13
CA ALA A 213 34.24 4.53 27.39
C ALA A 213 35.35 4.74 26.35
N ASN A 214 36.60 4.33 26.67
CA ASN A 214 37.72 4.45 25.74
C ASN A 214 37.56 3.54 24.50
N ALA A 215 37.11 2.30 24.69
CA ALA A 215 36.84 1.39 23.58
C ALA A 215 35.71 1.91 22.70
N LEU A 216 34.61 2.35 23.31
CA LEU A 216 33.47 2.95 22.59
C LEU A 216 33.86 4.23 21.84
N GLN A 217 34.67 5.09 22.46
CA GLN A 217 35.15 6.31 21.82
C GLN A 217 36.03 6.01 20.60
N LYS A 218 36.90 4.98 20.69
CA LYS A 218 37.69 4.50 19.54
C LYS A 218 36.78 4.10 18.37
N TYR A 219 35.71 3.34 18.65
CA TYR A 219 34.79 2.88 17.59
C TYR A 219 33.93 4.01 17.02
N LEU A 220 33.45 4.94 17.85
CA LEU A 220 32.75 6.14 17.36
C LEU A 220 33.62 6.97 16.42
N ALA A 221 34.92 7.11 16.72
CA ALA A 221 35.88 7.83 15.88
C ALA A 221 36.20 7.06 14.58
N GLN A 222 36.35 5.74 14.66
CA GLN A 222 36.68 4.89 13.51
C GLN A 222 35.49 4.71 12.55
N TYR A 223 34.26 4.75 13.06
CA TYR A 223 33.03 4.59 12.30
C TYR A 223 32.10 5.78 12.52
N PRO A 224 32.35 6.94 11.88
CA PRO A 224 31.47 8.09 12.00
C PRO A 224 30.03 7.75 11.58
N GLY A 225 29.05 8.22 12.34
CA GLY A 225 27.63 7.87 12.16
C GLY A 225 27.21 6.58 12.87
N SER A 226 28.14 5.80 13.43
CA SER A 226 27.82 4.69 14.34
C SER A 226 27.22 5.18 15.66
N SER A 227 26.57 4.28 16.40
CA SER A 227 25.79 4.64 17.57
C SER A 227 25.98 3.65 18.72
N ILE A 228 25.52 4.01 19.91
CA ILE A 228 25.65 3.18 21.11
C ILE A 228 24.27 2.75 21.62
N TRP A 229 24.09 1.43 21.70
CA TRP A 229 23.03 0.76 22.45
C TRP A 229 23.59 0.41 23.84
N ARG A 230 23.12 0.99 24.92
CA ARG A 230 22.02 1.96 25.07
C ARG A 230 22.43 3.06 26.01
N SER A 231 21.59 4.08 26.12
CA SER A 231 21.59 4.90 27.33
C SER A 231 21.28 4.01 28.55
N PRO A 232 22.14 4.01 29.60
CA PRO A 232 21.80 3.34 30.85
C PRO A 232 20.62 4.02 31.54
N ASN A 233 19.79 3.25 32.27
CA ASN A 233 18.80 3.85 33.17
C ASN A 233 19.54 4.50 34.35
N ALA A 234 18.85 5.36 35.08
CA ALA A 234 19.42 5.99 36.26
C ALA A 234 19.89 4.92 37.27
N GLY A 235 21.19 4.90 37.55
CA GLY A 235 21.83 3.95 38.49
C GLY A 235 22.25 2.62 37.87
N GLU A 236 21.94 2.37 36.60
CA GLU A 236 22.47 1.21 35.89
C GLU A 236 23.87 1.50 35.32
N ARG A 237 24.66 0.43 35.19
CA ARG A 237 25.97 0.48 34.53
C ARG A 237 25.80 0.72 33.02
N GLY A 238 26.69 1.53 32.45
CA GLY A 238 26.77 1.80 31.02
C GLY A 238 27.61 3.05 30.75
N GLU A 239 28.25 3.10 29.59
CA GLU A 239 29.29 4.08 29.24
C GLU A 239 28.85 5.09 28.18
N ALA A 240 27.61 5.00 27.69
CA ALA A 240 27.08 5.92 26.67
C ALA A 240 27.19 7.41 27.11
N TRP A 241 26.97 7.71 28.40
CA TRP A 241 27.10 9.07 28.94
C TRP A 241 28.54 9.56 29.12
N ASN A 242 29.53 8.68 28.96
CA ASN A 242 30.96 8.98 29.13
C ASN A 242 31.71 9.09 27.79
N CYS A 243 31.00 9.04 26.67
CA CYS A 243 31.53 9.18 25.31
C CYS A 243 31.27 10.59 24.74
N THR A 244 31.85 10.89 23.59
CA THR A 244 31.60 12.11 22.79
C THR A 244 31.13 11.75 21.38
N TYR A 245 30.05 12.38 20.91
CA TYR A 245 29.30 12.01 19.70
C TYR A 245 29.41 13.04 18.56
N ASN A 246 30.52 13.78 18.48
CA ASN A 246 30.72 14.84 17.49
C ASN A 246 31.12 14.33 16.09
N HIS A 247 31.14 13.00 15.88
CA HIS A 247 31.45 12.36 14.61
C HIS A 247 30.20 12.25 13.72
N ALA A 248 30.38 12.40 12.42
CA ALA A 248 29.34 12.22 11.43
C ALA A 248 29.92 11.78 10.08
N VAL A 249 29.10 11.10 9.28
CA VAL A 249 29.42 10.71 7.91
C VAL A 249 28.40 11.31 6.95
N ASP A 250 28.88 11.80 5.80
CA ASP A 250 28.00 12.17 4.69
C ASP A 250 27.78 10.94 3.81
N ILE A 251 26.56 10.41 3.83
CA ILE A 251 26.15 9.31 2.97
C ILE A 251 25.47 9.92 1.75
N GLN A 252 25.99 9.63 0.56
CA GLN A 252 25.35 10.03 -0.69
C GLN A 252 24.12 9.15 -0.92
N ASP A 253 22.97 9.77 -1.16
CA ASP A 253 21.73 9.06 -1.45
C ASP A 253 21.90 8.32 -2.78
N SER A 254 21.95 6.99 -2.74
CA SER A 254 22.28 6.15 -3.90
C SER A 254 21.14 6.04 -4.93
N ILE A 255 20.01 6.69 -4.70
CA ILE A 255 18.93 6.86 -5.66
C ILE A 255 18.34 8.24 -5.43
N GLN A 256 18.69 9.22 -6.27
CA GLN A 256 17.81 10.36 -6.47
C GLN A 256 16.55 9.84 -7.14
N GLN A 257 15.51 9.52 -6.35
CA GLN A 257 14.17 9.73 -6.87
C GLN A 257 14.08 11.23 -7.20
N PRO A 258 13.52 11.61 -8.37
CA PRO A 258 13.39 13.02 -8.71
C PRO A 258 12.73 13.73 -7.53
N GLN A 259 13.33 14.81 -7.03
CA GLN A 259 12.72 15.56 -5.93
C GLN A 259 11.27 15.89 -6.29
N PRO A 260 10.33 15.79 -5.34
CA PRO A 260 8.94 16.11 -5.61
C PRO A 260 8.84 17.48 -6.27
N GLN A 261 8.26 17.52 -7.45
CA GLN A 261 8.13 18.76 -8.19
C GLN A 261 7.05 19.61 -7.53
N VAL A 262 7.44 20.78 -7.04
CA VAL A 262 6.50 21.77 -6.54
C VAL A 262 5.98 22.58 -7.72
N ARG A 263 4.66 22.62 -7.86
CA ARG A 263 3.94 23.34 -8.92
C ARG A 263 2.81 24.15 -8.31
N LEU A 264 2.34 25.15 -9.04
CA LEU A 264 1.18 25.93 -8.60
C LEU A 264 -0.08 25.07 -8.65
N TYR A 265 -0.94 25.19 -7.63
CA TYR A 265 -2.25 24.54 -7.63
C TYR A 265 -3.01 24.83 -8.93
N GLN A 266 -3.55 23.79 -9.54
CA GLN A 266 -4.50 23.89 -10.64
C GLN A 266 -5.76 23.08 -10.34
N PRO A 267 -6.95 23.57 -10.71
CA PRO A 267 -8.16 22.77 -10.62
C PRO A 267 -8.00 21.47 -11.41
N ALA A 268 -8.22 20.32 -10.76
CA ALA A 268 -8.02 19.01 -11.39
C ALA A 268 -8.91 18.81 -12.64
N PRO A 269 -8.43 18.14 -13.70
CA PRO A 269 -9.25 17.82 -14.87
C PRO A 269 -10.38 16.85 -14.50
N ILE A 270 -11.42 16.80 -15.32
CA ILE A 270 -12.48 15.78 -15.24
C ILE A 270 -12.65 15.20 -16.65
N PRO A 271 -12.47 13.87 -16.86
CA PRO A 271 -12.10 12.86 -15.87
C PRO A 271 -10.67 13.06 -15.32
N LEU A 272 -10.37 12.43 -14.18
CA LEU A 272 -9.03 12.43 -13.60
C LEU A 272 -8.10 11.60 -14.48
N LEU A 273 -7.02 12.24 -14.97
CA LEU A 273 -6.16 11.70 -16.02
C LEU A 273 -5.05 10.79 -15.49
N PHE A 274 -5.42 9.82 -14.66
CA PHE A 274 -4.51 8.77 -14.18
C PHE A 274 -5.12 7.38 -14.30
N ALA A 275 -4.32 6.40 -14.72
CA ALA A 275 -4.79 5.07 -15.09
C ALA A 275 -4.39 3.96 -14.11
N ARG A 276 -3.34 4.19 -13.31
CA ARG A 276 -2.89 3.27 -12.26
C ARG A 276 -3.54 3.60 -10.93
N GLU A 277 -3.58 2.62 -10.03
CA GLU A 277 -3.90 2.87 -8.63
C GLU A 277 -2.81 3.74 -8.02
N LEU A 278 -3.22 4.69 -7.18
CA LEU A 278 -2.30 5.56 -6.45
C LEU A 278 -2.37 5.24 -4.97
N GLN A 279 -1.22 5.17 -4.34
CA GLN A 279 -1.08 4.88 -2.92
C GLN A 279 0.09 5.66 -2.33
N LEU A 280 0.20 5.65 -1.01
CA LEU A 280 1.31 6.26 -0.29
C LEU A 280 2.67 5.88 -0.92
N GLY A 281 3.51 6.89 -1.14
CA GLY A 281 4.84 6.77 -1.73
C GLY A 281 4.89 6.93 -3.25
N ASP A 282 3.74 6.91 -3.93
CA ASP A 282 3.69 7.19 -5.36
C ASP A 282 4.07 8.64 -5.66
N GLN A 283 4.75 8.84 -6.79
CA GLN A 283 5.10 10.17 -7.27
C GLN A 283 4.78 10.29 -8.77
N GLY A 284 4.32 11.46 -9.19
CA GLY A 284 4.13 11.78 -10.61
C GLY A 284 2.94 12.71 -10.89
N GLU A 285 2.69 12.90 -12.18
CA GLU A 285 1.59 13.76 -12.66
C GLU A 285 0.23 13.33 -12.12
N ASP A 286 0.01 12.03 -12.03
CA ASP A 286 -1.19 11.41 -11.49
C ASP A 286 -1.44 11.77 -10.02
N VAL A 287 -0.38 11.76 -9.22
CA VAL A 287 -0.40 12.13 -7.81
C VAL A 287 -0.63 13.63 -7.64
N TYR A 288 0.01 14.47 -8.45
CA TYR A 288 -0.28 15.91 -8.46
C TYR A 288 -1.77 16.20 -8.74
N ILE A 289 -2.36 15.50 -9.72
CA ILE A 289 -3.80 15.60 -10.05
C ILE A 289 -4.65 15.17 -8.86
N LEU A 290 -4.29 14.07 -8.18
CA LEU A 290 -4.97 13.60 -6.98
C LEU A 290 -4.92 14.65 -5.85
N ILE A 291 -3.74 15.22 -5.58
CA ILE A 291 -3.56 16.22 -4.52
C ILE A 291 -4.40 17.47 -4.81
N CYS A 292 -4.35 17.97 -6.05
CA CYS A 292 -5.19 19.08 -6.49
C CYS A 292 -6.70 18.76 -6.35
N THR A 293 -7.09 17.51 -6.57
CA THR A 293 -8.47 17.04 -6.39
C THR A 293 -8.89 17.10 -4.92
N LEU A 294 -8.09 16.52 -4.03
CA LEU A 294 -8.36 16.51 -2.59
C LEU A 294 -8.40 17.92 -2.01
N MET A 295 -7.52 18.82 -2.45
CA MET A 295 -7.52 20.24 -2.08
C MET A 295 -8.76 20.98 -2.62
N GLY A 296 -9.14 20.70 -3.87
CA GLY A 296 -10.32 21.28 -4.50
C GLY A 296 -11.63 20.88 -3.80
N LEU A 297 -11.68 19.65 -3.27
CA LEU A 297 -12.83 19.10 -2.55
C LEU A 297 -12.81 19.39 -1.04
N GLY A 298 -11.71 19.92 -0.51
CA GLY A 298 -11.57 20.25 0.91
C GLY A 298 -11.16 19.08 1.81
N PHE A 299 -10.78 17.93 1.25
CA PHE A 299 -10.20 16.81 2.00
C PHE A 299 -8.73 17.03 2.36
N LEU A 300 -8.06 17.94 1.64
CA LEU A 300 -6.72 18.40 1.95
C LEU A 300 -6.73 19.93 2.05
N ARG A 301 -5.93 20.49 2.95
CA ARG A 301 -5.82 21.95 3.11
C ARG A 301 -5.38 22.59 1.79
N LYS A 302 -6.04 23.68 1.39
CA LYS A 302 -5.60 24.48 0.23
C LYS A 302 -4.26 25.16 0.50
N ASP A 303 -3.40 25.10 -0.50
CA ASP A 303 -2.08 25.70 -0.62
C ASP A 303 -1.90 26.07 -2.10
N ASP A 304 -1.19 27.15 -2.38
CA ASP A 304 -0.88 27.56 -3.74
C ASP A 304 0.25 26.71 -4.33
N GLN A 305 1.04 26.04 -3.49
CA GLN A 305 2.13 25.16 -3.88
C GLN A 305 1.78 23.69 -3.61
N VAL A 306 1.87 22.88 -4.66
CA VAL A 306 1.44 21.47 -4.68
C VAL A 306 2.61 20.60 -5.13
N THR A 307 2.93 19.58 -4.34
CA THR A 307 3.92 18.55 -4.71
C THR A 307 3.30 17.49 -5.61
N ASP A 308 4.11 16.65 -6.22
CA ASP A 308 3.69 15.48 -6.99
C ASP A 308 3.92 14.16 -6.24
N LEU A 309 4.01 14.21 -4.90
CA LEU A 309 4.30 13.06 -4.03
C LEU A 309 3.11 12.73 -3.12
N PHE A 310 2.71 11.47 -3.14
CA PHE A 310 1.64 10.91 -2.32
C PHE A 310 2.24 10.64 -0.94
N ASN A 311 2.36 11.68 -0.14
CA ASN A 311 2.89 11.61 1.21
C ASN A 311 1.81 11.25 2.24
N VAL A 312 2.20 11.19 3.51
CA VAL A 312 1.30 10.82 4.62
C VAL A 312 0.06 11.71 4.74
N ASN A 313 0.18 13.01 4.44
CA ASN A 313 -0.97 13.94 4.49
C ASN A 313 -1.96 13.63 3.36
N VAL A 314 -1.45 13.19 2.20
CA VAL A 314 -2.29 12.76 1.06
C VAL A 314 -3.00 11.45 1.40
N ASP A 315 -2.32 10.49 2.04
CA ASP A 315 -2.94 9.23 2.53
C ASP A 315 -4.05 9.51 3.55
N GLU A 316 -3.83 10.39 4.52
CA GLU A 316 -4.87 10.81 5.45
C GLU A 316 -6.07 11.48 4.75
N ALA A 317 -5.80 12.35 3.78
CA ALA A 317 -6.85 13.00 2.99
C ALA A 317 -7.63 12.00 2.12
N VAL A 318 -6.96 11.02 1.51
CA VAL A 318 -7.61 9.93 0.76
C VAL A 318 -8.48 9.10 1.68
N ARG A 319 -7.96 8.65 2.83
CA ARG A 319 -8.74 7.88 3.81
C ARG A 319 -9.93 8.68 4.33
N TRP A 320 -9.76 9.97 4.57
CA TRP A 320 -10.86 10.84 4.97
C TRP A 320 -11.93 10.96 3.87
N ALA A 321 -11.52 11.13 2.62
CA ALA A 321 -12.43 11.13 1.48
C ALA A 321 -13.17 9.79 1.34
N GLN A 322 -12.46 8.66 1.45
CA GLN A 322 -13.03 7.31 1.41
C GLN A 322 -14.11 7.11 2.49
N ARG A 323 -13.82 7.49 3.75
CA ARG A 323 -14.82 7.49 4.83
C ARG A 323 -16.01 8.39 4.53
N HIS A 324 -15.77 9.58 3.98
CA HIS A 324 -16.83 10.51 3.61
C HIS A 324 -17.75 9.94 2.52
N PHE A 325 -17.19 9.17 1.59
CA PHE A 325 -17.95 8.50 0.52
C PHE A 325 -18.56 7.15 0.94
N GLY A 326 -18.25 6.65 2.14
CA GLY A 326 -18.75 5.36 2.63
C GLY A 326 -18.14 4.15 1.92
N ILE A 327 -16.88 4.27 1.49
CA ILE A 327 -16.09 3.16 0.90
C ILE A 327 -14.92 2.82 1.84
N ASP A 328 -14.30 1.65 1.63
CA ASP A 328 -13.18 1.17 2.45
C ASP A 328 -12.04 2.22 2.50
N ASP A 329 -11.56 2.54 3.70
CA ASP A 329 -10.55 3.58 3.94
C ASP A 329 -9.12 3.01 3.91
N ASP A 330 -8.84 2.19 2.90
CA ASP A 330 -7.56 1.50 2.71
C ASP A 330 -6.39 2.43 2.31
N GLY A 331 -6.67 3.68 1.96
CA GLY A 331 -5.71 4.68 1.50
C GLY A 331 -5.23 4.50 0.06
N ILE A 332 -5.88 3.60 -0.68
CA ILE A 332 -5.58 3.31 -2.09
C ILE A 332 -6.61 4.02 -2.96
N VAL A 333 -6.14 4.85 -3.88
CA VAL A 333 -6.96 5.47 -4.92
C VAL A 333 -7.11 4.49 -6.08
N GLY A 334 -7.88 3.44 -5.83
CA GLY A 334 -8.35 2.51 -6.85
C GLY A 334 -9.55 3.08 -7.64
N PRO A 335 -10.14 2.29 -8.55
CA PRO A 335 -11.23 2.75 -9.43
C PRO A 335 -12.44 3.32 -8.69
N ILE A 336 -12.82 2.73 -7.54
CA ILE A 336 -13.96 3.17 -6.73
C ILE A 336 -13.69 4.55 -6.11
N THR A 337 -12.53 4.72 -5.50
CA THR A 337 -12.09 6.00 -4.91
C THR A 337 -11.99 7.08 -5.99
N LYS A 338 -11.38 6.76 -7.13
CA LYS A 338 -11.26 7.68 -8.28
C LYS A 338 -12.63 8.16 -8.78
N SER A 339 -13.57 7.25 -9.01
CA SER A 339 -14.94 7.57 -9.46
C SER A 339 -15.66 8.48 -8.46
N SER A 340 -15.51 8.20 -7.16
CA SER A 340 -16.12 8.99 -6.08
C SER A 340 -15.58 10.43 -6.07
N LEU A 341 -14.26 10.60 -6.24
CA LEU A 341 -13.61 11.91 -6.33
C LEU A 341 -14.04 12.69 -7.58
N GLU A 342 -14.14 12.05 -8.74
CA GLU A 342 -14.65 12.67 -9.98
C GLU A 342 -16.08 13.17 -9.83
N ASN A 343 -16.96 12.34 -9.25
CA ASN A 343 -18.35 12.71 -8.99
C ASN A 343 -18.45 13.91 -8.03
N ALA A 344 -17.63 13.93 -6.98
CA ALA A 344 -17.57 15.05 -6.06
C ALA A 344 -17.08 16.34 -6.75
N LEU A 345 -16.06 16.25 -7.61
CA LEU A 345 -15.52 17.41 -8.35
C LEU A 345 -16.56 18.04 -9.28
N ARG A 346 -17.28 17.20 -10.04
CA ARG A 346 -18.34 17.68 -10.92
C ARG A 346 -19.44 18.40 -10.12
N ARG A 347 -19.85 17.86 -8.96
CA ARG A 347 -20.85 18.50 -8.07
C ARG A 347 -20.35 19.86 -7.58
N ALA A 348 -19.09 19.93 -7.15
CA ALA A 348 -18.48 21.16 -6.64
C ALA A 348 -18.38 22.27 -7.70
N ARG A 349 -18.31 21.92 -8.99
CA ARG A 349 -18.21 22.88 -10.11
C ARG A 349 -19.55 23.38 -10.63
N GLY A 350 -20.66 22.92 -10.06
CA GLY A 350 -21.99 23.23 -10.61
C GLY A 350 -22.20 22.68 -12.02
N GLU A 351 -21.33 21.79 -12.49
CA GLU A 351 -21.68 20.89 -13.59
C GLU A 351 -22.89 20.09 -13.10
N ILE A 352 -23.89 19.90 -13.96
CA ILE A 352 -25.00 19.01 -13.68
C ILE A 352 -24.41 17.60 -13.61
N VAL A 353 -23.86 17.23 -12.46
CA VAL A 353 -23.90 15.86 -11.99
C VAL A 353 -25.37 15.64 -11.83
N PRO A 354 -25.99 14.72 -12.58
CA PRO A 354 -27.27 14.23 -12.14
C PRO A 354 -27.02 13.85 -10.68
N SER A 355 -27.68 14.56 -9.75
CA SER A 355 -27.98 13.95 -8.46
C SER A 355 -28.36 12.52 -8.77
N PRO A 356 -27.93 11.48 -8.04
CA PRO A 356 -28.56 10.18 -8.19
C PRO A 356 -30.04 10.47 -8.02
N LEU A 357 -30.73 10.58 -9.16
CA LEU A 357 -32.15 10.75 -9.19
C LEU A 357 -32.63 9.51 -8.44
N PRO A 358 -33.72 9.58 -7.70
CA PRO A 358 -34.44 8.37 -7.38
C PRO A 358 -34.70 7.64 -8.73
N GLY A 359 -33.83 6.70 -9.12
CA GLY A 359 -33.78 6.11 -10.48
C GLY A 359 -32.42 6.05 -11.21
N GLY A 360 -31.35 6.74 -10.81
CA GLY A 360 -30.04 6.65 -11.50
C GLY A 360 -29.31 5.31 -11.29
N PHE A 361 -28.43 4.92 -12.23
CA PHE A 361 -27.66 3.68 -12.15
C PHE A 361 -26.71 3.68 -10.95
N ASN A 362 -26.74 2.64 -10.11
CA ASN A 362 -25.74 2.41 -9.06
C ASN A 362 -25.11 1.03 -9.29
N PRO A 363 -23.79 0.94 -9.53
CA PRO A 363 -23.14 -0.29 -9.96
C PRO A 363 -23.17 -1.40 -8.92
N THR A 364 -22.98 -1.07 -7.63
CA THR A 364 -23.03 -2.06 -6.53
C THR A 364 -24.44 -2.61 -6.35
N LYS A 365 -25.45 -1.75 -6.31
CA LYS A 365 -26.87 -2.19 -6.23
C LYS A 365 -27.29 -2.98 -7.47
N PHE A 366 -26.73 -2.67 -8.63
CA PHE A 366 -26.95 -3.44 -9.85
C PHE A 366 -26.35 -4.84 -9.73
N ALA A 367 -25.12 -4.96 -9.21
CA ALA A 367 -24.49 -6.25 -8.94
C ALA A 367 -25.33 -7.08 -7.97
N ASP A 368 -25.76 -6.50 -6.85
CA ASP A 368 -26.64 -7.16 -5.86
C ASP A 368 -27.96 -7.61 -6.48
N PHE A 369 -28.58 -6.75 -7.29
CA PHE A 369 -29.80 -7.08 -8.04
C PHE A 369 -29.56 -8.26 -8.98
N CYS A 370 -28.49 -8.24 -9.77
CA CYS A 370 -28.16 -9.31 -10.70
C CYS A 370 -27.91 -10.63 -9.97
N GLU A 371 -27.16 -10.60 -8.87
CA GLU A 371 -26.92 -11.77 -8.04
C GLU A 371 -28.24 -12.34 -7.50
N LEU A 372 -29.11 -11.47 -6.97
CA LEU A 372 -30.42 -11.88 -6.46
C LEU A 372 -31.32 -12.50 -7.54
N GLN A 373 -31.39 -11.88 -8.72
CA GLN A 373 -32.22 -12.37 -9.83
C GLN A 373 -31.73 -13.73 -10.34
N LEU A 374 -30.42 -13.91 -10.47
CA LEU A 374 -29.86 -15.10 -11.11
C LEU A 374 -29.62 -16.28 -10.16
N ARG A 375 -29.68 -16.07 -8.84
CA ARG A 375 -29.73 -17.16 -7.83
C ARG A 375 -30.91 -18.12 -8.05
N SER A 376 -31.98 -17.67 -8.68
CA SER A 376 -33.14 -18.51 -8.99
C SER A 376 -32.94 -19.47 -10.18
N HIS A 377 -31.78 -19.43 -10.85
CA HIS A 377 -31.42 -20.37 -11.92
C HIS A 377 -32.50 -20.53 -13.00
N ILE A 378 -32.95 -19.41 -13.57
CA ILE A 378 -34.10 -19.35 -14.47
C ILE A 378 -33.85 -20.26 -15.69
N PRO A 379 -34.62 -21.34 -15.88
CA PRO A 379 -34.39 -22.34 -16.93
C PRO A 379 -34.93 -21.85 -18.27
N TRP A 380 -34.29 -22.24 -19.38
CA TRP A 380 -34.76 -21.86 -20.70
C TRP A 380 -36.17 -22.36 -21.00
N THR A 381 -37.04 -21.44 -21.43
CA THR A 381 -38.27 -21.75 -22.15
C THR A 381 -38.49 -20.77 -23.30
N PRO A 382 -39.23 -21.15 -24.37
CA PRO A 382 -39.60 -20.24 -25.44
C PRO A 382 -40.37 -18.99 -24.96
N GLU A 383 -41.02 -19.06 -23.79
CA GLU A 383 -41.87 -18.02 -23.22
C GLU A 383 -41.12 -17.05 -22.28
N ILE A 384 -39.79 -17.19 -22.14
CA ILE A 384 -39.01 -16.32 -21.26
C ILE A 384 -39.08 -14.86 -21.68
N LYS A 385 -39.53 -14.02 -20.74
CA LYS A 385 -39.80 -12.59 -20.93
C LYS A 385 -38.62 -11.80 -21.48
N PHE A 386 -37.39 -12.15 -21.16
CA PHE A 386 -36.21 -11.39 -21.60
C PHE A 386 -35.70 -11.73 -23.00
N VAL A 387 -36.06 -12.90 -23.53
CA VAL A 387 -35.67 -13.29 -24.90
C VAL A 387 -36.74 -12.85 -25.91
N GLN A 388 -38.00 -12.77 -25.47
CA GLN A 388 -39.14 -12.34 -26.30
C GLN A 388 -38.89 -11.10 -27.17
N PRO A 389 -38.23 -10.04 -26.69
CA PRO A 389 -37.96 -8.86 -27.52
C PRO A 389 -37.06 -9.16 -28.74
N PHE A 390 -36.21 -10.19 -28.65
CA PHE A 390 -35.27 -10.57 -29.71
C PHE A 390 -35.80 -11.66 -30.65
N VAL A 391 -36.84 -12.39 -30.25
CA VAL A 391 -37.45 -13.50 -31.04
C VAL A 391 -37.83 -13.06 -32.46
N LYS A 392 -38.39 -11.85 -32.60
CA LYS A 392 -38.83 -11.32 -33.90
C LYS A 392 -37.67 -10.89 -34.81
N VAL A 393 -36.52 -10.55 -34.23
CA VAL A 393 -35.38 -9.96 -34.94
C VAL A 393 -34.34 -11.02 -35.33
N LEU A 394 -34.15 -12.06 -34.50
CA LEU A 394 -33.10 -13.06 -34.69
C LEU A 394 -33.61 -14.43 -35.18
N GLY A 395 -34.93 -14.61 -35.30
CA GLY A 395 -35.54 -15.89 -35.66
C GLY A 395 -35.51 -16.92 -34.51
N ARG A 396 -35.90 -18.17 -34.79
CA ARG A 396 -36.12 -19.23 -33.77
C ARG A 396 -34.96 -20.21 -33.57
N GLN A 397 -33.83 -20.08 -34.27
CA GLN A 397 -32.87 -21.20 -34.43
C GLN A 397 -31.46 -21.03 -33.83
N ARG A 398 -31.01 -19.82 -33.50
CA ARG A 398 -29.79 -19.59 -32.68
C ARG A 398 -30.06 -18.45 -31.71
N TRP A 399 -29.90 -18.71 -30.41
CA TRP A 399 -30.28 -17.76 -29.38
C TRP A 399 -29.04 -17.16 -28.70
N PRO A 400 -28.83 -15.83 -28.75
CA PRO A 400 -27.78 -15.17 -27.98
C PRO A 400 -28.18 -14.91 -26.51
N TRP A 401 -28.49 -15.99 -25.79
CA TRP A 401 -27.92 -16.25 -24.47
C TRP A 401 -27.73 -15.10 -23.46
N CYS A 402 -26.44 -14.91 -23.29
CA CYS A 402 -25.74 -14.00 -22.42
C CYS A 402 -26.12 -12.54 -22.66
N GLY A 403 -26.06 -12.06 -23.90
CA GLY A 403 -26.41 -10.67 -24.22
C GLY A 403 -27.87 -10.35 -23.92
N ALA A 404 -28.81 -11.25 -24.26
CA ALA A 404 -30.22 -11.05 -23.93
C ALA A 404 -30.47 -10.99 -22.41
N THR A 405 -29.71 -11.77 -21.62
CA THR A 405 -29.78 -11.76 -20.17
C THR A 405 -29.27 -10.44 -19.60
N VAL A 406 -28.10 -9.99 -20.06
CA VAL A 406 -27.51 -8.70 -19.65
C VAL A 406 -28.42 -7.53 -20.02
N TYR A 407 -28.96 -7.53 -21.24
CA TYR A 407 -29.93 -6.53 -21.70
C TYR A 407 -31.14 -6.45 -20.77
N TRP A 408 -31.69 -7.59 -20.36
CA TRP A 408 -32.84 -7.62 -19.47
C TRP A 408 -32.53 -7.11 -18.08
N LEU A 409 -31.39 -7.51 -17.51
CA LEU A 409 -30.94 -7.02 -16.20
C LEU A 409 -30.82 -5.50 -16.21
N ILE A 410 -30.17 -4.94 -17.23
CA ILE A 410 -30.06 -3.48 -17.39
C ILE A 410 -31.45 -2.86 -17.58
N ASN A 411 -32.30 -3.45 -18.41
CA ASN A 411 -33.64 -2.90 -18.66
C ASN A 411 -34.52 -2.88 -17.41
N GLU A 412 -34.53 -3.95 -16.61
CA GLU A 412 -35.33 -4.03 -15.38
C GLU A 412 -34.77 -3.18 -14.24
N PHE A 413 -33.44 -3.09 -14.10
CA PHE A 413 -32.83 -2.32 -13.04
C PHE A 413 -32.81 -0.82 -13.33
N LEU A 414 -32.59 -0.44 -14.59
CA LEU A 414 -32.27 0.94 -14.97
C LEU A 414 -33.35 1.58 -15.81
N TYR A 415 -33.83 0.96 -16.88
CA TYR A 415 -34.75 1.65 -17.81
C TYR A 415 -36.19 1.66 -17.30
N LYS A 416 -36.70 0.51 -16.86
CA LYS A 416 -38.09 0.34 -16.44
C LYS A 416 -38.47 1.16 -15.21
N PRO A 417 -37.63 1.27 -14.15
CA PRO A 417 -37.94 2.14 -13.01
C PRO A 417 -37.99 3.63 -13.40
N ASN A 418 -37.31 4.02 -14.48
CA ASN A 418 -37.37 5.37 -15.06
C ASN A 418 -38.49 5.53 -16.11
N GLY A 419 -39.42 4.57 -16.22
CA GLY A 419 -40.52 4.63 -17.19
C GLY A 419 -40.09 4.51 -18.65
N LYS A 420 -38.89 3.97 -18.90
CA LYS A 420 -38.30 3.80 -20.23
C LYS A 420 -38.17 2.32 -20.57
N THR A 421 -37.75 2.05 -21.81
CA THR A 421 -37.36 0.71 -22.26
C THR A 421 -36.06 0.84 -23.02
N MET A 422 -35.08 -0.02 -22.70
CA MET A 422 -33.80 -0.06 -23.38
C MET A 422 -34.03 -0.38 -24.87
N PRO A 423 -33.50 0.40 -25.82
CA PRO A 423 -33.57 0.04 -27.23
C PRO A 423 -32.95 -1.33 -27.47
N LEU A 424 -33.56 -2.16 -28.33
CA LEU A 424 -33.03 -3.52 -28.61
C LEU A 424 -31.69 -3.52 -29.35
N LYS A 425 -31.35 -2.39 -29.96
CA LYS A 425 -30.10 -2.15 -30.64
C LYS A 425 -29.75 -0.68 -30.53
N ASP A 426 -28.48 -0.40 -30.69
CA ASP A 426 -27.98 0.96 -30.72
C ASP A 426 -28.31 1.67 -32.04
N SER A 427 -28.44 3.00 -32.00
CA SER A 427 -28.71 3.81 -33.19
C SER A 427 -27.56 3.70 -34.19
N GLY A 428 -27.86 3.25 -35.41
CA GLY A 428 -26.86 3.04 -36.47
C GLY A 428 -26.27 1.63 -36.52
N MET A 429 -26.76 0.68 -35.70
CA MET A 429 -26.34 -0.73 -35.77
C MET A 429 -27.43 -1.63 -36.36
N GLU A 430 -27.00 -2.67 -37.09
CA GLU A 430 -27.87 -3.77 -37.51
C GLU A 430 -28.02 -4.82 -36.40
N ALA A 431 -26.92 -5.10 -35.67
CA ALA A 431 -26.88 -6.03 -34.56
C ALA A 431 -27.68 -5.55 -33.33
N THR A 432 -28.37 -6.48 -32.67
CA THR A 432 -29.08 -6.23 -31.40
C THR A 432 -28.18 -6.51 -30.20
N PHE A 433 -28.55 -6.00 -29.02
CA PHE A 433 -27.89 -6.30 -27.74
C PHE A 433 -28.02 -7.76 -27.29
N ALA A 434 -28.58 -8.63 -28.12
CA ALA A 434 -28.40 -10.06 -27.93
C ALA A 434 -26.93 -10.47 -28.18
N LEU A 435 -26.24 -9.77 -29.09
CA LEU A 435 -24.85 -10.04 -29.45
C LEU A 435 -23.87 -9.28 -28.56
N VAL A 436 -22.73 -9.92 -28.23
CA VAL A 436 -21.69 -9.35 -27.36
C VAL A 436 -21.10 -8.10 -28.00
N GLU A 437 -20.86 -8.15 -29.31
CA GLU A 437 -20.28 -7.08 -30.11
C GLU A 437 -21.15 -5.81 -30.12
N ALA A 438 -22.47 -5.96 -29.97
CA ALA A 438 -23.37 -4.81 -29.89
C ALA A 438 -23.18 -4.05 -28.56
N PHE A 439 -22.99 -4.76 -27.45
CA PHE A 439 -22.64 -4.13 -26.17
C PHE A 439 -21.26 -3.50 -26.20
N GLN A 440 -20.27 -4.20 -26.76
CA GLN A 440 -18.90 -3.71 -26.88
C GLN A 440 -18.87 -2.38 -27.64
N LYS A 441 -19.51 -2.32 -28.82
CA LYS A 441 -19.58 -1.10 -29.63
C LYS A 441 -20.34 0.02 -28.94
N LEU A 442 -21.44 -0.27 -28.23
CA LEU A 442 -22.12 0.74 -27.43
C LEU A 442 -21.17 1.35 -26.41
N PHE A 443 -20.49 0.52 -25.61
CA PHE A 443 -19.59 1.00 -24.58
C PHE A 443 -18.37 1.74 -25.15
N GLN A 444 -17.81 1.28 -26.26
CA GLN A 444 -16.75 2.00 -26.96
C GLN A 444 -17.21 3.39 -27.39
N ARG A 445 -18.40 3.49 -28.01
CA ARG A 445 -18.94 4.77 -28.47
C ARG A 445 -19.27 5.73 -27.32
N GLN A 446 -19.74 5.20 -26.19
CA GLN A 446 -20.03 6.00 -25.00
C GLN A 446 -18.77 6.35 -24.19
N GLY A 447 -17.61 5.79 -24.53
CA GLY A 447 -16.38 5.93 -23.73
C GLY A 447 -16.42 5.16 -22.41
N TRP A 448 -17.24 4.11 -22.33
CA TRP A 448 -17.45 3.26 -21.14
C TRP A 448 -16.69 1.93 -21.22
N TYR A 449 -16.05 1.63 -22.36
CA TYR A 449 -15.34 0.37 -22.57
C TYR A 449 -13.90 0.44 -22.09
N GLN A 450 -13.48 -0.62 -21.39
CA GLN A 450 -12.12 -0.84 -20.95
C GLN A 450 -11.59 -2.15 -21.54
N ASP A 451 -10.48 -2.06 -22.25
CA ASP A 451 -9.68 -3.22 -22.67
C ASP A 451 -8.94 -3.82 -21.47
N ASN A 452 -8.94 -5.15 -21.35
CA ASN A 452 -8.44 -5.84 -20.17
C ASN A 452 -7.10 -6.58 -20.36
N ARG A 453 -6.31 -6.25 -21.39
CA ARG A 453 -4.99 -6.89 -21.62
C ARG A 453 -4.00 -6.75 -20.46
N ALA A 454 -4.09 -5.66 -19.70
CA ALA A 454 -3.28 -5.45 -18.52
C ALA A 454 -3.78 -6.24 -17.28
N GLY A 455 -4.86 -7.02 -17.44
CA GLY A 455 -5.41 -7.88 -16.41
C GLY A 455 -6.04 -7.12 -15.26
N TYR A 456 -6.79 -6.04 -15.50
CA TYR A 456 -7.51 -5.29 -14.46
C TYR A 456 -8.60 -6.13 -13.78
N VAL A 457 -8.97 -5.74 -12.55
CA VAL A 457 -10.20 -6.24 -11.90
C VAL A 457 -11.34 -5.32 -12.33
N PRO A 458 -12.39 -5.80 -13.00
CA PRO A 458 -13.58 -5.00 -13.23
C PRO A 458 -14.23 -4.61 -11.91
N PRO A 459 -14.78 -3.40 -11.73
CA PRO A 459 -15.57 -3.10 -10.54
C PRO A 459 -16.91 -3.88 -10.53
N PRO A 460 -17.51 -4.15 -9.35
CA PRO A 460 -18.86 -4.73 -9.24
C PRO A 460 -19.88 -4.02 -10.13
N GLY A 461 -20.73 -4.79 -10.82
CA GLY A 461 -21.76 -4.27 -11.72
C GLY A 461 -21.26 -3.98 -13.15
N SER A 462 -19.96 -4.13 -13.42
CA SER A 462 -19.42 -4.03 -14.77
C SER A 462 -19.94 -5.14 -15.68
N ILE A 463 -20.09 -4.83 -16.96
CA ILE A 463 -20.46 -5.80 -17.98
C ILE A 463 -19.19 -6.39 -18.58
N VAL A 464 -18.83 -7.61 -18.20
CA VAL A 464 -17.62 -8.30 -18.65
C VAL A 464 -17.85 -9.06 -19.94
N MET A 465 -16.86 -9.01 -20.84
CA MET A 465 -16.82 -9.72 -22.12
C MET A 465 -15.63 -10.67 -22.11
N PHE A 466 -15.87 -11.95 -22.39
CA PHE A 466 -14.85 -12.99 -22.24
C PHE A 466 -15.06 -14.15 -23.21
N ASP A 467 -13.96 -14.87 -23.47
CA ASP A 467 -13.91 -16.05 -24.34
C ASP A 467 -13.94 -17.34 -23.49
N TRP A 468 -14.87 -18.26 -23.76
CA TRP A 468 -14.95 -19.58 -23.10
C TRP A 468 -13.75 -20.50 -23.39
N ASN A 469 -13.26 -20.49 -24.63
CA ASN A 469 -12.33 -21.48 -25.16
C ASN A 469 -10.87 -21.00 -25.14
N GLN A 470 -10.69 -19.70 -24.96
CA GLN A 470 -9.42 -19.03 -24.69
C GLN A 470 -8.32 -19.43 -25.69
N ILE A 471 -8.52 -19.08 -26.96
CA ILE A 471 -7.62 -19.56 -28.01
C ILE A 471 -6.32 -18.72 -28.12
N ASN A 472 -6.28 -17.43 -27.73
CA ASN A 472 -4.99 -16.71 -27.66
C ASN A 472 -5.05 -15.32 -26.96
N ILE A 473 -4.29 -15.12 -25.88
CA ILE A 473 -4.13 -13.80 -25.22
C ILE A 473 -3.32 -12.78 -26.05
N ASN A 474 -2.56 -13.28 -27.04
CA ASN A 474 -1.63 -12.46 -27.83
C ASN A 474 -2.17 -12.06 -29.22
N GLU A 475 -3.38 -12.49 -29.59
CA GLU A 475 -3.98 -12.21 -30.92
C GLU A 475 -5.46 -11.76 -30.79
N PRO A 476 -5.75 -10.61 -30.13
CA PRO A 476 -7.12 -10.12 -29.88
C PRO A 476 -7.89 -9.75 -31.16
N ASP A 477 -7.19 -9.58 -32.28
CA ASP A 477 -7.80 -9.20 -33.57
C ASP A 477 -8.37 -10.40 -34.35
N ARG A 478 -8.22 -11.63 -33.84
CA ARG A 478 -8.52 -12.85 -34.62
C ARG A 478 -9.76 -13.64 -34.25
N ASP A 479 -10.35 -13.52 -33.06
CA ASP A 479 -11.59 -14.24 -32.76
C ASP A 479 -12.43 -13.56 -31.65
N TYR A 480 -13.75 -13.60 -31.86
CA TYR A 480 -14.77 -12.77 -31.21
C TYR A 480 -14.99 -13.12 -29.73
N GLU A 481 -15.26 -12.09 -28.92
CA GLU A 481 -15.78 -12.22 -27.55
C GLU A 481 -17.08 -13.08 -27.59
N ASP A 482 -17.01 -14.36 -27.21
CA ASP A 482 -18.13 -15.30 -27.39
C ASP A 482 -19.14 -15.28 -26.21
N HIS A 483 -18.82 -14.55 -25.14
CA HIS A 483 -19.67 -14.41 -23.97
C HIS A 483 -19.65 -13.04 -23.29
N ILE A 484 -20.73 -12.78 -22.55
CA ILE A 484 -20.92 -11.55 -21.77
C ILE A 484 -21.66 -11.86 -20.46
N GLY A 485 -21.34 -11.13 -19.40
CA GLY A 485 -22.02 -11.27 -18.11
C GLY A 485 -21.83 -10.05 -17.22
N VAL A 486 -22.40 -10.09 -16.02
CA VAL A 486 -22.24 -9.03 -15.02
C VAL A 486 -21.23 -9.49 -13.98
N PHE A 487 -20.13 -8.73 -13.83
CA PHE A 487 -19.14 -8.97 -12.80
C PHE A 487 -19.72 -8.63 -11.42
N LEU A 488 -19.63 -9.56 -10.48
CA LEU A 488 -20.11 -9.37 -9.12
C LEU A 488 -18.98 -9.06 -8.14
N ARG A 489 -17.93 -9.90 -8.15
CA ARG A 489 -16.78 -9.82 -7.23
C ARG A 489 -15.66 -10.77 -7.67
N MET A 490 -14.49 -10.64 -7.05
CA MET A 490 -13.46 -11.70 -7.06
C MET A 490 -13.72 -12.73 -5.95
N ASN A 491 -13.32 -13.97 -6.19
CA ASN A 491 -13.15 -15.03 -5.21
C ASN A 491 -11.78 -15.70 -5.45
N GLY A 492 -10.75 -15.21 -4.76
CA GLY A 492 -9.36 -15.55 -5.09
C GLY A 492 -9.00 -15.12 -6.52
N ASP A 493 -8.47 -16.05 -7.32
CA ASP A 493 -8.12 -15.83 -8.73
C ASP A 493 -9.32 -15.99 -9.71
N LEU A 494 -10.50 -16.30 -9.17
CA LEU A 494 -11.72 -16.47 -9.95
C LEU A 494 -12.56 -15.20 -9.88
N PHE A 495 -13.17 -14.79 -10.99
CA PHE A 495 -14.24 -13.80 -10.97
C PHE A 495 -15.59 -14.49 -10.85
N VAL A 496 -16.45 -13.91 -10.02
CA VAL A 496 -17.85 -14.32 -9.85
C VAL A 496 -18.70 -13.51 -10.83
N CYS A 497 -19.40 -14.20 -11.70
CA CYS A 497 -20.16 -13.64 -12.81
C CYS A 497 -21.63 -14.06 -12.73
N ALA A 498 -22.55 -13.09 -12.90
CA ALA A 498 -23.95 -13.35 -13.15
C ALA A 498 -24.19 -13.37 -14.67
N GLU A 499 -24.57 -14.52 -15.21
CA GLU A 499 -24.53 -14.76 -16.66
C GLU A 499 -25.68 -15.65 -17.16
N GLY A 500 -25.92 -15.56 -18.47
CA GLY A 500 -26.91 -16.36 -19.18
C GLY A 500 -26.28 -17.50 -19.96
N ASN A 501 -26.79 -18.72 -19.76
CA ASN A 501 -26.38 -19.97 -20.39
C ASN A 501 -24.99 -20.49 -19.97
N THR A 502 -24.98 -21.44 -19.03
CA THR A 502 -23.78 -21.93 -18.34
C THR A 502 -23.09 -23.13 -18.94
N ASP A 503 -23.67 -23.80 -19.93
CA ASP A 503 -23.16 -25.08 -20.43
C ASP A 503 -23.31 -25.13 -21.96
N GLN A 504 -22.30 -25.68 -22.63
CA GLN A 504 -22.18 -25.65 -24.09
C GLN A 504 -23.45 -26.18 -24.80
N GLN A 505 -24.03 -25.29 -25.61
CA GLN A 505 -24.89 -25.52 -26.79
C GLN A 505 -26.18 -26.37 -26.68
N VAL A 506 -26.54 -26.98 -25.55
CA VAL A 506 -27.81 -27.73 -25.44
C VAL A 506 -28.96 -26.82 -24.99
N VAL A 507 -29.63 -26.23 -25.98
CA VAL A 507 -30.74 -25.26 -25.85
C VAL A 507 -31.81 -25.71 -24.82
N SER A 508 -32.11 -27.01 -24.74
CA SER A 508 -33.16 -27.55 -23.86
C SER A 508 -32.80 -27.64 -22.37
N ARG A 509 -31.55 -27.30 -21.97
CA ARG A 509 -31.07 -27.38 -20.57
C ARG A 509 -30.40 -26.10 -20.06
N GLY A 510 -30.34 -25.05 -20.88
CA GLY A 510 -29.73 -23.78 -20.50
C GLY A 510 -30.47 -23.11 -19.34
N ARG A 511 -29.74 -22.44 -18.45
CA ARG A 511 -30.28 -21.63 -17.35
C ARG A 511 -29.38 -20.43 -17.09
N THR A 512 -29.93 -19.40 -16.46
CA THR A 512 -29.09 -18.35 -15.86
C THR A 512 -28.35 -18.93 -14.64
N ALA A 513 -27.20 -18.38 -14.28
CA ALA A 513 -26.55 -18.75 -13.02
C ALA A 513 -25.56 -17.70 -12.53
N ILE A 514 -25.04 -17.96 -11.33
CA ILE A 514 -23.83 -17.36 -10.80
C ILE A 514 -22.70 -18.38 -10.98
N LYS A 515 -21.60 -17.99 -11.63
CA LYS A 515 -20.46 -18.87 -11.90
C LYS A 515 -19.15 -18.20 -11.54
N GLU A 516 -18.22 -19.03 -11.13
CA GLU A 516 -16.83 -18.64 -10.93
C GLU A 516 -16.01 -19.06 -12.14
N ARG A 517 -15.18 -18.13 -12.62
CA ARG A 517 -14.38 -18.30 -13.83
C ARG A 517 -13.00 -17.74 -13.62
N LYS A 518 -12.00 -18.30 -14.30
CA LYS A 518 -10.62 -17.80 -14.21
C LYS A 518 -10.54 -16.38 -14.76
N ARG A 519 -9.93 -15.46 -14.00
CA ARG A 519 -9.77 -14.04 -14.36
C ARG A 519 -9.27 -13.79 -15.79
N HIS A 520 -8.29 -14.57 -16.24
CA HIS A 520 -7.66 -14.41 -17.57
C HIS A 520 -8.60 -14.62 -18.77
N LEU A 521 -9.85 -15.03 -18.56
CA LEU A 521 -10.84 -15.15 -19.64
C LEU A 521 -11.40 -13.77 -20.05
N ILE A 522 -11.39 -12.78 -19.14
CA ILE A 522 -11.91 -11.43 -19.37
C ILE A 522 -11.03 -10.69 -20.38
N GLN A 523 -11.58 -10.43 -21.57
CA GLN A 523 -10.93 -9.69 -22.65
C GLN A 523 -11.18 -8.18 -22.52
N GLY A 524 -12.37 -7.79 -22.06
CA GLY A 524 -12.75 -6.40 -21.87
C GLY A 524 -13.99 -6.28 -20.98
N PHE A 525 -14.31 -5.06 -20.57
CA PHE A 525 -15.54 -4.78 -19.82
C PHE A 525 -16.07 -3.36 -20.03
N GLY A 526 -17.37 -3.19 -19.86
CA GLY A 526 -18.04 -1.89 -19.88
C GLY A 526 -18.47 -1.43 -18.49
N VAL A 527 -18.31 -0.14 -18.22
CA VAL A 527 -18.72 0.50 -16.95
C VAL A 527 -19.77 1.57 -17.25
N ILE A 528 -21.03 1.31 -16.89
CA ILE A 528 -22.07 2.35 -16.92
C ILE A 528 -21.78 3.32 -15.77
N PRO A 529 -21.66 4.64 -16.02
CA PRO A 529 -21.33 5.61 -14.98
C PRO A 529 -22.37 5.64 -13.87
N GLU A 530 -21.92 5.75 -12.62
CA GLU A 530 -22.82 5.94 -11.48
C GLU A 530 -23.64 7.23 -11.66
N GLY A 531 -24.94 7.15 -11.39
CA GLY A 531 -25.90 8.23 -11.60
C GLY A 531 -26.39 8.38 -13.04
N TRP A 532 -25.85 7.63 -14.01
CA TRP A 532 -26.36 7.66 -15.38
C TRP A 532 -27.82 7.18 -15.40
N SER A 533 -28.66 7.85 -16.19
CA SER A 533 -30.07 7.50 -16.36
C SER A 533 -30.46 7.69 -17.83
N PRO A 534 -31.34 6.82 -18.37
CA PRO A 534 -31.88 7.02 -19.71
C PRO A 534 -32.86 8.22 -19.71
N LEU A 535 -32.43 9.33 -20.31
CA LEU A 535 -33.24 10.56 -20.46
C LEU A 535 -34.57 10.33 -21.19
#